data_AF-A0A817LYQ7-F1
#
_entry.id   AF-A0A817LYQ7-F1
#
_cell.length_a   1.000
_cell.length_b   1.000
_cell.length_c   1.000
_cell.angle_alpha   90.00
_cell.angle_beta   90.00
_cell.angle_gamma   90.00
#
_symmetry.space_group_name_H-M   'P 1'
#
loop_
_entity.id
_entity.type
_entity.pdbx_description
1 polymer ?
#
loop_
_entity_poly.entity_id
_entity_poly.type
_entity_poly.pdbx_seq_one_letter_code
_entity_poly.pdbx_strand_id
1 'polypeptide(L)'
;NINQAQDAFQQCRSLLEDQLDYSDKLHCETAINEIEKHLDKLDQIEDEFKLVQNLAEGLTFTFNKGPLIQAMEQGDWILLDNINCARGDVIERLNSLAEAKPTLTLYDSASSQQYSRGNGIHKDFRLFVIANNNRKMANRLSSAWRNRCLIIRMQTLDDGLNLDHVEQHDLAEIIKGELQGINGGQELTHTLLR
;
A
#
# COMPACT_ATOMS: atom_id res chain seq x y z
N ASN A 1 -13.77 -24.45 12.30
CA ASN A 1 -13.37 -23.22 13.03
C ASN A 1 -12.29 -23.66 14.01
N ILE A 2 -11.10 -23.04 14.02
CA ILE A 2 -9.91 -23.57 14.73
C ILE A 2 -10.18 -23.76 16.23
N ASN A 3 -10.85 -22.78 16.84
CA ASN A 3 -11.22 -22.84 18.26
C ASN A 3 -12.12 -24.04 18.56
N GLN A 4 -13.07 -24.38 17.68
CA GLN A 4 -13.95 -25.54 17.86
C GLN A 4 -13.19 -26.88 17.80
N ALA A 5 -12.10 -26.95 17.01
CA ALA A 5 -11.28 -28.14 16.94
C ALA A 5 -10.42 -28.31 18.20
N GLN A 6 -9.83 -27.21 18.70
CA GLN A 6 -9.07 -27.21 19.95
C GLN A 6 -9.94 -27.55 21.16
N ASP A 7 -11.15 -27.00 21.22
CA ASP A 7 -12.14 -27.33 22.27
C ASP A 7 -12.49 -28.82 22.25
N ALA A 8 -12.63 -29.41 21.06
CA ALA A 8 -12.93 -30.84 20.91
C ALA A 8 -11.77 -31.74 21.38
N PHE A 9 -10.51 -31.38 21.09
CA PHE A 9 -9.34 -32.11 21.60
C PHE A 9 -9.25 -32.05 23.13
N GLN A 10 -9.46 -30.87 23.72
CA GLN A 10 -9.48 -30.72 25.19
C GLN A 10 -10.60 -31.52 25.84
N GLN A 11 -11.80 -31.52 25.26
CA GLN A 11 -12.91 -32.33 25.77
C GLN A 11 -12.60 -33.82 25.72
N CYS A 12 -12.12 -34.32 24.57
CA CYS A 12 -11.73 -35.72 24.43
C CYS A 12 -10.62 -36.12 25.41
N ARG A 13 -9.61 -35.27 25.60
CA ARG A 13 -8.53 -35.53 26.57
C ARG A 13 -9.06 -35.62 28.00
N SER A 14 -9.90 -34.67 28.42
CA SER A 14 -10.46 -34.68 29.77
C SER A 14 -11.31 -35.93 30.05
N LEU A 15 -12.08 -36.39 29.05
CA LEU A 15 -12.88 -37.62 29.18
C LEU A 15 -12.01 -38.87 29.30
N LEU A 16 -10.90 -38.93 28.55
CA LEU A 16 -9.97 -40.05 28.62
C LEU A 16 -9.19 -40.06 29.94
N GLU A 17 -8.79 -38.88 30.45
CA GLU A 17 -8.13 -38.73 31.75
C GLU A 17 -9.07 -39.10 32.91
N ASP A 18 -10.34 -38.70 32.86
CA ASP A 18 -11.36 -39.09 33.84
C ASP A 18 -11.61 -40.62 33.82
N GLN A 19 -11.62 -41.23 32.63
CA GLN A 19 -11.74 -42.69 32.51
C GLN A 19 -10.48 -43.43 32.98
N LEU A 20 -9.30 -42.84 32.81
CA LEU A 20 -8.04 -43.37 33.33
C LEU A 20 -8.05 -43.40 34.85
N ASP A 21 -8.38 -42.27 35.50
CA ASP A 21 -8.47 -42.15 36.97
C ASP A 21 -9.52 -43.11 37.57
N TYR A 22 -10.65 -43.32 36.88
CA TYR A 22 -11.64 -44.33 37.28
C TYR A 22 -11.11 -45.76 37.15
N SER A 23 -10.35 -46.05 36.09
CA SER A 23 -9.81 -47.39 35.81
C SER A 23 -8.64 -47.75 36.74
N ASP A 24 -7.84 -46.76 37.13
CA ASP A 24 -6.78 -46.86 38.15
C ASP A 24 -7.35 -47.23 39.52
N LYS A 25 -8.45 -46.57 39.92
CA LYS A 25 -9.18 -46.90 41.17
C LYS A 25 -9.76 -48.31 41.18
N LEU A 26 -10.08 -48.85 40.00
CA LEU A 26 -10.60 -50.21 39.84
C LEU A 26 -9.49 -51.26 39.59
N HIS A 27 -8.22 -50.84 39.51
CA HIS A 27 -7.05 -51.69 39.21
C HIS A 27 -7.18 -52.54 37.94
N CYS A 28 -7.76 -51.97 36.88
CA CYS A 28 -7.97 -52.65 35.60
C CYS A 28 -6.84 -52.36 34.60
N GLU A 29 -5.71 -53.08 34.72
CA GLU A 29 -4.51 -52.86 33.89
C GLU A 29 -4.76 -52.91 32.38
N THR A 30 -5.65 -53.78 31.90
CA THR A 30 -5.96 -53.87 30.46
C THR A 30 -6.64 -52.59 29.94
N ALA A 31 -7.56 -52.02 30.73
CA ALA A 31 -8.26 -50.80 30.37
C ALA A 31 -7.32 -49.58 30.42
N ILE A 32 -6.44 -49.51 31.44
CA ILE A 32 -5.42 -48.46 31.58
C ILE A 32 -4.52 -48.43 30.34
N ASN A 33 -3.94 -49.58 29.96
CA ASN A 33 -3.07 -49.68 28.78
C ASN A 33 -3.79 -49.27 27.47
N GLU A 34 -5.08 -49.55 27.36
CA GLU A 34 -5.86 -49.19 26.17
C GLU A 34 -6.17 -47.68 26.13
N ILE A 35 -6.49 -47.08 27.27
CA ILE A 35 -6.70 -45.63 27.40
C ILE A 35 -5.40 -44.85 27.16
N GLU A 36 -4.27 -45.29 27.73
CA GLU A 36 -2.95 -44.69 27.46
C GLU A 36 -2.62 -44.71 25.96
N LYS A 37 -2.88 -45.82 25.28
CA LYS A 37 -2.70 -45.92 23.83
C LYS A 37 -3.62 -44.98 23.04
N HIS A 38 -4.80 -44.67 23.57
CA HIS A 38 -5.70 -43.69 22.96
C HIS A 38 -5.24 -42.25 23.20
N LEU A 39 -4.66 -41.96 24.38
CA LEU A 39 -4.03 -40.67 24.68
C LEU A 39 -2.83 -40.41 23.75
N ASP A 40 -1.96 -41.40 23.56
CA ASP A 40 -0.81 -41.29 22.64
C ASP A 40 -1.24 -40.99 21.20
N LYS A 41 -2.33 -41.63 20.74
CA LYS A 41 -2.89 -41.35 19.40
C LYS A 41 -3.51 -39.96 19.32
N LEU A 42 -4.14 -39.50 20.39
CA LEU A 42 -4.73 -38.16 20.45
C LEU A 42 -3.63 -37.10 20.37
N ASP A 43 -2.50 -37.31 21.07
CA ASP A 43 -1.30 -36.46 20.98
C ASP A 43 -0.77 -36.39 19.55
N GLN A 44 -0.61 -37.54 18.87
CA GLN A 44 -0.16 -37.61 17.48
C GLN A 44 -1.07 -36.82 16.52
N ILE A 45 -2.39 -36.97 16.66
CA ILE A 45 -3.36 -36.26 15.82
C ILE A 45 -3.33 -34.75 16.12
N GLU A 46 -3.17 -34.36 17.38
CA GLU A 46 -3.08 -32.96 17.77
C GLU A 46 -1.81 -32.30 17.19
N ASP A 47 -0.69 -33.01 17.16
CA ASP A 47 0.56 -32.55 16.56
C ASP A 47 0.48 -32.46 15.03
N GLU A 48 -0.13 -33.44 14.36
CA GLU A 48 -0.41 -33.37 12.91
C GLU A 48 -1.34 -32.19 12.58
N PHE A 49 -2.37 -31.95 13.40
CA PHE A 49 -3.28 -30.82 13.23
C PHE A 49 -2.55 -29.47 13.36
N LYS A 50 -1.66 -29.32 14.36
CA LYS A 50 -0.81 -28.13 14.53
C LYS A 50 0.13 -27.94 13.34
N LEU A 51 0.70 -29.02 12.79
CA LEU A 51 1.58 -28.94 11.63
C LEU A 51 0.83 -28.45 10.38
N VAL A 52 -0.36 -28.99 10.11
CA VAL A 52 -1.23 -28.56 9.00
C VAL A 52 -1.67 -27.11 9.17
N GLN A 53 -1.97 -26.68 10.40
CA GLN A 53 -2.28 -25.28 10.70
C GLN A 53 -1.10 -24.35 10.39
N ASN A 54 0.10 -24.67 10.87
CA ASN A 54 1.30 -23.86 10.62
C ASN A 54 1.64 -23.78 9.12
N LEU A 55 1.42 -24.87 8.38
CA LEU A 55 1.57 -24.89 6.92
C LEU A 55 0.51 -24.03 6.22
N ALA A 56 -0.72 -23.98 6.74
CA ALA A 56 -1.78 -23.10 6.23
C ALA A 56 -1.51 -21.62 6.56
N GLU A 57 -0.84 -21.33 7.68
CA GLU A 57 -0.44 -19.98 8.09
C GLU A 57 0.80 -19.46 7.31
N GLY A 58 1.59 -20.36 6.71
CA GLY A 58 2.85 -20.04 6.03
C GLY A 58 2.76 -19.22 4.73
N LEU A 59 1.56 -19.03 4.15
CA LEU A 59 1.35 -18.30 2.90
C LEU A 59 0.12 -17.37 2.99
N THR A 60 0.17 -16.39 3.89
CA THR A 60 -0.87 -15.34 3.96
C THR A 60 -0.50 -14.13 3.10
N PHE A 61 -1.29 -13.87 2.06
CA PHE A 61 -1.21 -12.62 1.30
C PHE A 61 -1.96 -11.54 2.05
N THR A 62 -1.25 -10.49 2.50
CA THR A 62 -1.86 -9.33 3.14
C THR A 62 -1.85 -8.13 2.21
N PHE A 63 -2.96 -7.38 2.18
CA PHE A 63 -3.02 -6.13 1.45
C PHE A 63 -2.19 -5.07 2.17
N ASN A 64 -1.13 -4.60 1.54
CA ASN A 64 -0.32 -3.50 2.06
C ASN A 64 -0.78 -2.16 1.44
N LYS A 65 -1.16 -1.21 2.29
CA LYS A 65 -1.62 0.12 1.85
C LYS A 65 -0.45 0.90 1.26
N GLY A 66 -0.54 1.21 -0.02
CA GLY A 66 0.45 2.07 -0.70
C GLY A 66 0.37 3.55 -0.29
N PRO A 67 1.35 4.37 -0.74
CA PRO A 67 1.46 5.78 -0.33
C PRO A 67 0.22 6.63 -0.60
N LEU A 68 -0.50 6.35 -1.69
CA LEU A 68 -1.76 7.04 -2.01
C LEU A 68 -2.81 6.86 -0.92
N ILE A 69 -3.01 5.62 -0.46
CA ILE A 69 -4.01 5.32 0.57
C ILE A 69 -3.59 5.92 1.91
N GLN A 70 -2.30 5.81 2.25
CA GLN A 70 -1.77 6.41 3.48
C GLN A 70 -1.98 7.93 3.51
N ALA A 71 -1.64 8.63 2.42
CA ALA A 71 -1.84 10.07 2.31
C ALA A 71 -3.32 10.46 2.38
N MET A 72 -4.21 9.69 1.72
CA MET A 72 -5.66 9.89 1.79
C MET A 72 -6.19 9.78 3.21
N GLU A 73 -5.74 8.79 3.98
CA GLU A 73 -6.17 8.56 5.37
C GLU A 73 -5.63 9.62 6.33
N GLN A 74 -4.38 10.05 6.14
CA GLN A 74 -3.69 11.00 7.03
C GLN A 74 -3.99 12.47 6.68
N GLY A 75 -4.49 12.74 5.48
CA GLY A 75 -4.74 14.11 5.02
C GLY A 75 -3.52 14.80 4.42
N ASP A 76 -2.52 14.03 4.04
CA ASP A 76 -1.34 14.54 3.37
C ASP A 76 -1.64 14.89 1.91
N TRP A 77 -0.66 15.52 1.29
CA TRP A 77 -0.63 15.78 -0.13
C TRP A 77 0.12 14.66 -0.83
N ILE A 78 -0.33 14.31 -2.04
CA ILE A 78 0.40 13.39 -2.92
C ILE A 78 0.64 14.02 -4.28
N LEU A 79 1.83 13.80 -4.82
CA LEU A 79 2.24 14.23 -6.15
C LEU A 79 2.36 13.02 -7.07
N LEU A 80 1.48 12.93 -8.07
CA LEU A 80 1.59 11.96 -9.14
C LEU A 80 2.44 12.53 -10.26
N ASP A 81 3.73 12.20 -10.26
CA ASP A 81 4.66 12.65 -11.29
C ASP A 81 4.47 11.86 -12.60
N ASN A 82 4.52 12.58 -13.72
CA ASN A 82 4.37 12.06 -15.08
C ASN A 82 3.19 11.10 -15.25
N ILE A 83 2.02 11.47 -14.75
CA ILE A 83 0.82 10.61 -14.78
C ILE A 83 0.49 10.12 -16.20
N ASN A 84 0.86 10.91 -17.20
CA ASN A 84 0.61 10.65 -18.59
C ASN A 84 1.50 9.55 -19.19
N CYS A 85 2.54 9.12 -18.47
CA CYS A 85 3.31 7.91 -18.79
C CYS A 85 2.66 6.63 -18.22
N ALA A 86 1.64 6.74 -17.36
CA ALA A 86 0.88 5.58 -16.89
C ALA A 86 -0.02 5.01 -18.01
N ARG A 87 -0.40 3.74 -17.85
CA ARG A 87 -1.41 3.11 -18.71
C ARG A 87 -2.78 3.74 -18.47
N GLY A 88 -3.61 3.80 -19.50
CA GLY A 88 -4.92 4.48 -19.44
C GLY A 88 -5.86 3.92 -18.37
N ASP A 89 -5.85 2.59 -18.17
CA ASP A 89 -6.66 1.89 -17.17
C ASP A 89 -6.30 2.29 -15.72
N VAL A 90 -5.03 2.63 -15.47
CA VAL A 90 -4.59 3.15 -14.16
C VAL A 90 -5.19 4.54 -13.90
N ILE A 91 -5.13 5.42 -14.91
CA ILE A 91 -5.69 6.77 -14.82
C ILE A 91 -7.22 6.70 -14.66
N GLU A 92 -7.87 5.76 -15.33
CA GLU A 92 -9.31 5.56 -15.24
C GLU A 92 -9.76 5.22 -13.82
N ARG A 93 -9.02 4.36 -13.11
CA ARG A 93 -9.29 4.02 -11.71
C ARG A 93 -9.14 5.19 -10.75
N LEU A 94 -8.37 6.21 -11.14
CA LEU A 94 -8.17 7.41 -10.34
C LEU A 94 -9.20 8.51 -10.66
N ASN A 95 -10.00 8.39 -11.72
CA ASN A 95 -10.93 9.46 -12.14
C ASN A 95 -11.88 9.86 -11.00
N SER A 96 -12.42 8.89 -10.27
CA SER A 96 -13.34 9.10 -9.15
C SER A 96 -12.71 9.85 -7.98
N LEU A 97 -11.38 9.79 -7.84
CA LEU A 97 -10.64 10.54 -6.83
C LEU A 97 -10.49 12.02 -7.24
N ALA A 98 -10.49 12.32 -8.54
CA ALA A 98 -10.42 13.68 -9.07
C ALA A 98 -11.79 14.39 -9.13
N GLU A 99 -12.89 13.73 -8.74
CA GLU A 99 -14.22 14.34 -8.73
C GLU A 99 -14.44 15.28 -7.54
N ALA A 100 -15.44 16.16 -7.65
CA ALA A 100 -15.81 17.09 -6.57
C ALA A 100 -16.13 16.35 -5.26
N LYS A 101 -16.71 15.14 -5.37
CA LYS A 101 -16.89 14.19 -4.28
C LYS A 101 -15.92 13.03 -4.48
N PRO A 102 -14.69 13.13 -3.92
CA PRO A 102 -13.66 12.13 -4.17
C PRO A 102 -14.10 10.78 -3.60
N THR A 103 -13.95 9.73 -4.39
CA THR A 103 -14.16 8.35 -3.98
C THR A 103 -13.10 7.42 -4.57
N LEU A 104 -12.80 6.34 -3.86
CA LEU A 104 -11.89 5.30 -4.34
C LEU A 104 -12.34 3.93 -3.82
N THR A 105 -12.46 2.94 -4.68
CA THR A 105 -12.83 1.57 -4.29
C THR A 105 -11.64 0.64 -4.49
N LEU A 106 -11.25 -0.06 -3.43
CA LEU A 106 -10.21 -1.08 -3.46
C LEU A 106 -10.84 -2.46 -3.56
N TYR A 107 -10.65 -3.12 -4.70
CA TYR A 107 -11.20 -4.45 -4.96
C TYR A 107 -10.31 -5.58 -4.44
N ASP A 108 -9.03 -5.32 -4.23
CA ASP A 108 -8.04 -6.34 -3.85
C ASP A 108 -7.95 -6.59 -2.34
N SER A 109 -8.69 -5.81 -1.54
CA SER A 109 -8.86 -6.08 -0.11
C SER A 109 -9.92 -7.15 0.11
N ALA A 110 -9.70 -8.07 1.06
CA ALA A 110 -10.62 -9.16 1.40
C ALA A 110 -12.08 -8.72 1.68
N SER A 111 -12.30 -7.43 1.98
CA SER A 111 -13.61 -6.84 2.30
C SER A 111 -14.11 -5.78 1.31
N SER A 112 -13.50 -5.62 0.13
CA SER A 112 -13.83 -4.54 -0.85
C SER A 112 -14.06 -3.18 -0.18
N GLN A 113 -12.98 -2.50 0.22
CA GLN A 113 -13.07 -1.23 0.94
C GLN A 113 -13.37 -0.05 0.01
N GLN A 114 -14.42 0.71 0.33
CA GLN A 114 -14.75 1.98 -0.34
C GLN A 114 -14.34 3.17 0.52
N TYR A 115 -13.63 4.12 -0.10
CA TYR A 115 -13.17 5.37 0.48
C TYR A 115 -14.00 6.52 -0.08
N SER A 116 -14.36 7.46 0.80
CA SER A 116 -15.05 8.70 0.45
C SER A 116 -14.67 9.82 1.42
N ARG A 117 -15.04 11.07 1.12
CA ARG A 117 -14.74 12.22 1.99
C ARG A 117 -15.32 11.99 3.41
N GLY A 118 -14.46 12.04 4.42
CA GLY A 118 -14.82 11.77 5.82
C GLY A 118 -14.87 10.29 6.21
N ASN A 119 -14.74 9.38 5.24
CA ASN A 119 -14.64 7.93 5.44
C ASN A 119 -13.44 7.39 4.65
N GLY A 120 -12.25 7.52 5.24
CA GLY A 120 -10.97 7.12 4.65
C GLY A 120 -10.32 8.16 3.72
N ILE A 121 -11.05 9.17 3.24
CA ILE A 121 -10.46 10.35 2.58
C ILE A 121 -10.58 11.55 3.51
N HIS A 122 -9.44 11.96 4.06
CA HIS A 122 -9.34 13.10 4.95
C HIS A 122 -9.68 14.41 4.24
N LYS A 123 -10.25 15.38 4.97
CA LYS A 123 -10.67 16.68 4.42
C LYS A 123 -9.50 17.51 3.85
N ASP A 124 -8.31 17.34 4.42
CA ASP A 124 -7.10 18.10 4.07
C ASP A 124 -6.26 17.41 2.99
N PHE A 125 -6.61 16.19 2.59
CA PHE A 125 -5.96 15.49 1.48
C PHE A 125 -5.96 16.35 0.21
N ARG A 126 -4.81 16.40 -0.48
CA ARG A 126 -4.65 17.11 -1.76
C ARG A 126 -3.94 16.22 -2.78
N LEU A 127 -4.49 16.19 -3.99
CA LEU A 127 -3.92 15.46 -5.13
C LEU A 127 -3.30 16.46 -6.10
N PHE A 128 -1.99 16.37 -6.28
CA PHE A 128 -1.22 17.08 -7.29
C PHE A 128 -0.78 16.13 -8.38
N VAL A 129 -0.71 16.64 -9.61
CA VAL A 129 -0.44 15.82 -10.79
C VAL A 129 0.43 16.60 -11.75
N ILE A 130 1.51 15.98 -12.21
CA ILE A 130 2.39 16.52 -13.24
C ILE A 130 2.19 15.71 -14.51
N ALA A 131 2.05 16.40 -15.63
CA ALA A 131 1.97 15.77 -16.94
C ALA A 131 2.90 16.53 -17.91
N ASN A 132 3.82 15.79 -18.53
CA ASN A 132 4.74 16.35 -19.52
C ASN A 132 4.44 15.77 -20.90
N ASN A 133 3.84 16.57 -21.78
CA ASN A 133 3.45 16.14 -23.12
C ASN A 133 4.65 15.99 -24.08
N ASN A 134 5.84 16.47 -23.71
CA ASN A 134 7.03 16.43 -24.57
C ASN A 134 7.84 15.13 -24.41
N ARG A 135 7.44 14.20 -23.51
CA ARG A 135 8.13 12.91 -23.35
C ARG A 135 7.74 11.92 -24.45
N LYS A 136 8.72 11.12 -24.90
CA LYS A 136 8.55 10.09 -25.95
C LYS A 136 7.54 8.98 -25.63
N MET A 137 7.14 8.81 -24.37
CA MET A 137 6.16 7.80 -23.92
C MET A 137 4.96 8.43 -23.20
N ALA A 138 4.74 9.73 -23.40
CA ALA A 138 3.61 10.43 -22.84
C ALA A 138 2.34 10.15 -23.66
N ASN A 139 1.35 9.54 -23.02
CA ASN A 139 0.00 9.50 -23.55
C ASN A 139 -0.67 10.86 -23.40
N ARG A 140 -1.61 11.18 -24.30
CA ARG A 140 -2.45 12.36 -24.10
C ARG A 140 -3.49 12.05 -23.02
N LEU A 141 -3.57 12.90 -22.00
CA LEU A 141 -4.60 12.76 -20.96
C LEU A 141 -6.01 12.88 -21.56
N SER A 142 -6.89 11.97 -21.13
CA SER A 142 -8.29 11.93 -21.57
C SER A 142 -9.01 13.25 -21.24
N SER A 143 -10.04 13.59 -22.01
CA SER A 143 -10.90 14.74 -21.68
C SER A 143 -11.53 14.57 -20.30
N ALA A 144 -11.92 13.34 -19.94
CA ALA A 144 -12.50 13.00 -18.66
C ALA A 144 -11.57 13.37 -17.48
N TRP A 145 -10.28 13.06 -17.56
CA TRP A 145 -9.31 13.46 -16.54
C TRP A 145 -9.13 14.98 -16.52
N ARG A 146 -8.89 15.58 -17.69
CA ARG A 146 -8.64 17.02 -17.82
C ARG A 146 -9.79 17.88 -17.34
N ASN A 147 -11.04 17.46 -17.54
CA ASN A 147 -12.22 18.21 -17.14
C ASN A 147 -12.45 18.20 -15.61
N ARG A 148 -11.77 17.31 -14.88
CA ARG A 148 -11.88 17.19 -13.41
C ARG A 148 -10.74 17.90 -12.68
N CYS A 149 -9.68 18.29 -13.38
CA CYS A 149 -8.51 18.93 -12.78
C CYS A 149 -8.47 20.43 -13.07
N LEU A 150 -7.96 21.20 -12.11
CA LEU A 150 -7.44 22.53 -12.39
C LEU A 150 -6.12 22.37 -13.16
N ILE A 151 -6.07 22.87 -14.39
CA ILE A 151 -4.87 22.75 -15.24
C ILE A 151 -4.09 24.05 -15.19
N ILE A 152 -2.87 23.99 -14.64
CA ILE A 152 -1.88 25.05 -14.71
C ILE A 152 -0.86 24.65 -15.77
N ARG A 153 -0.64 25.51 -16.76
CA ARG A 153 0.41 25.32 -17.77
C ARG A 153 1.56 26.25 -17.43
N MET A 154 2.76 25.69 -17.39
CA MET A 154 3.98 26.46 -17.25
C MET A 154 4.65 26.59 -18.62
N GLN A 155 5.22 27.76 -18.88
CA GLN A 155 6.13 27.96 -20.01
C GLN A 155 7.42 27.16 -19.77
N THR A 156 8.18 26.89 -20.84
CA THR A 156 9.52 26.34 -20.66
C THR A 156 10.38 27.39 -19.98
N LEU A 157 11.41 26.96 -19.24
CA LEU A 157 12.24 27.91 -18.52
C LEU A 157 12.97 28.88 -19.46
N ASP A 158 13.20 28.49 -20.71
CA ASP A 158 13.87 29.26 -21.76
C ASP A 158 12.89 30.02 -22.68
N ASP A 159 11.60 30.03 -22.38
CA ASP A 159 10.61 30.74 -23.19
C ASP A 159 10.87 32.24 -23.17
N GLY A 160 11.11 32.84 -24.34
CA GLY A 160 11.47 34.26 -24.46
C GLY A 160 12.92 34.58 -24.13
N LEU A 161 13.79 33.58 -23.94
CA LEU A 161 15.21 33.79 -23.72
C LEU A 161 15.86 34.49 -24.94
N ASN A 162 16.35 35.70 -24.72
CA ASN A 162 17.15 36.43 -25.69
C ASN A 162 18.59 36.52 -25.17
N LEU A 163 19.54 35.99 -25.95
CA LEU A 163 20.97 35.97 -25.61
C LEU A 163 21.53 37.37 -25.30
N ASP A 164 21.02 38.42 -25.94
CA ASP A 164 21.44 39.79 -25.69
C ASP A 164 20.98 40.33 -24.32
N HIS A 165 19.97 39.71 -23.72
CA HIS A 165 19.34 40.13 -22.46
C HIS A 165 19.24 38.98 -21.44
N VAL A 166 20.09 37.95 -21.56
CA VAL A 166 20.07 36.75 -20.70
C VAL A 166 20.12 37.12 -19.21
N GLU A 167 20.89 38.13 -18.83
CA GLU A 167 21.02 38.55 -17.43
C GLU A 167 19.71 39.04 -16.79
N GLN A 168 18.73 39.44 -17.59
CA GLN A 168 17.43 39.95 -17.17
C GLN A 168 16.35 38.85 -17.16
N HIS A 169 16.67 37.66 -17.63
CA HIS A 169 15.77 36.51 -17.68
C HIS A 169 15.72 35.79 -16.34
N ASP A 170 14.56 35.27 -15.94
CA ASP A 170 14.37 34.49 -14.69
C ASP A 170 15.37 33.32 -14.56
N LEU A 171 15.79 32.75 -15.69
CA LEU A 171 16.82 31.71 -15.77
C LEU A 171 18.16 32.15 -15.18
N ALA A 172 18.55 33.41 -15.39
CA ALA A 172 19.80 33.93 -14.83
C ALA A 172 19.72 34.01 -13.31
N GLU A 173 18.57 34.36 -12.74
CA GLU A 173 18.36 34.34 -11.29
C GLU A 173 18.43 32.92 -10.73
N ILE A 174 17.80 31.96 -11.40
CA ILE A 174 17.83 30.54 -11.00
C ILE A 174 19.27 30.02 -11.03
N ILE A 175 20.01 30.23 -12.12
CA ILE A 175 21.41 29.79 -12.25
C ILE A 175 22.30 30.45 -11.19
N LYS A 176 22.12 31.74 -10.93
CA LYS A 176 22.84 32.46 -9.86
C LYS A 176 22.53 31.85 -8.49
N GLY A 177 21.27 31.55 -8.19
CA GLY A 177 20.84 30.96 -6.93
C GLY A 177 21.41 29.55 -6.69
N GLU A 178 21.30 28.67 -7.68
CA GLU A 178 21.80 27.29 -7.60
C GLU A 178 23.33 27.22 -7.46
N LEU A 179 24.06 28.13 -8.12
CA LEU A 179 25.52 28.15 -8.10
C LEU A 179 26.12 28.99 -6.95
N GLN A 180 25.31 29.73 -6.18
CA GLN A 180 25.79 30.60 -5.10
C GLN A 180 26.56 29.84 -4.00
N GLY A 181 26.23 28.56 -3.78
CA GLY A 181 26.87 27.72 -2.77
C GLY A 181 28.12 26.96 -3.25
N ILE A 182 28.49 27.07 -4.52
CA ILE A 182 29.58 26.31 -5.13
C ILE A 182 30.83 27.18 -5.23
N ASN A 183 31.98 26.62 -4.84
CA ASN A 183 33.26 27.31 -4.95
C ASN A 183 33.62 27.48 -6.45
N GLY A 184 33.79 28.72 -6.92
CA GLY A 184 33.88 29.04 -8.35
C GLY A 184 32.53 29.15 -9.07
N GLY A 185 31.41 29.14 -8.32
CA GLY A 185 30.06 29.21 -8.87
C GLY A 185 29.77 30.51 -9.60
N GLN A 186 30.33 31.64 -9.15
CA GLN A 186 30.15 32.93 -9.82
C GLN A 186 30.80 32.97 -11.21
N GLU A 187 31.99 32.40 -11.34
CA GLU A 187 32.71 32.28 -12.61
C GLU A 187 31.99 31.33 -13.58
N LEU A 188 31.42 30.24 -13.06
CA LEU A 188 30.58 29.33 -13.84
C LEU A 188 29.29 30.01 -14.29
N THR A 189 28.61 30.75 -13.41
CA THR A 189 27.42 31.52 -13.78
C THR A 189 27.75 32.52 -14.88
N HIS A 190 28.84 33.27 -14.75
CA HIS A 190 29.28 34.22 -15.78
C HIS A 190 29.62 33.52 -17.11
N THR A 191 30.13 32.29 -17.07
CA THR A 191 30.42 31.50 -18.27
C THR A 191 29.15 30.95 -18.94
N LEU A 192 28.16 30.53 -18.15
CA LEU A 192 26.91 29.95 -18.64
C LEU A 192 25.93 31.00 -19.19
N LEU A 193 26.04 32.25 -18.74
CA LEU A 193 25.17 33.36 -19.15
C LEU A 193 25.72 34.16 -20.35
N ARG A 194 26.84 33.73 -20.95
CA ARG A 194 27.54 34.41 -22.05
C ARG A 194 27.45 33.62 -23.35
#